data_AF-A0A954A5G1-F1
#
_entry.id   AF-A0A954A5G1-F1
#
_cell.length_a   1.000
_cell.length_b   1.000
_cell.length_c   1.000
_cell.angle_alpha   90.00
_cell.angle_beta   90.00
_cell.angle_gamma   90.00
#
_symmetry.space_group_name_H-M   'P 1'
#
loop_
_entity.id
_entity.type
_entity.pdbx_description
1 polymer ?
#
loop_
_entity_poly.entity_id
_entity_poly.type
_entity_poly.pdbx_seq_one_letter_code
_entity_poly.pdbx_strand_id
1 'polypeptide(L)'
;MRSRLFIGIITLALAAPTVATAQIINGDFTDTTGAPWTFMSESLDGSVNYSAMEAVVTGGDDGVSSDVYDSIQQSFIAPASTMVTIEFDWSYFSLDTPGYDAAFWDVIDNATGLSVIGGPVFLADTSPASGAVSQDFSGSGDFTVRLGSWSDDAIFDPGVSTFDNVVLIGGALTSFVRGDLNDDGSIDISDAVFGLGALFIPGSPLSTCADASDTNDDSSYDVSDIVFLLAALFVPGATPIPEPVSCGDDPTADALTCDTHTSCP
;
A
#
# COMPACT_ATOMS: atom_id res chain seq x y z
N MET A 1 14.25 -60.04 -30.68
CA MET A 1 14.46 -58.57 -30.78
C MET A 1 13.62 -57.92 -29.69
N ARG A 2 14.25 -57.27 -28.70
CA ARG A 2 13.58 -56.76 -27.50
C ARG A 2 12.92 -55.41 -27.80
N SER A 3 11.60 -55.33 -27.61
CA SER A 3 10.81 -54.09 -27.66
C SER A 3 11.15 -53.22 -26.45
N ARG A 4 11.56 -51.96 -26.67
CA ARG A 4 11.76 -50.95 -25.62
C ARG A 4 10.52 -50.07 -25.57
N LEU A 5 9.80 -50.15 -24.45
CA LEU A 5 8.68 -49.29 -24.10
C LEU A 5 9.25 -47.93 -23.66
N PHE A 6 9.03 -46.87 -24.43
CA PHE A 6 9.33 -45.50 -24.02
C PHE A 6 8.17 -44.99 -23.15
N ILE A 7 8.42 -44.85 -21.86
CA ILE A 7 7.54 -44.13 -20.94
C ILE A 7 7.84 -42.64 -21.15
N GLY A 8 6.92 -41.94 -21.82
CA GLY A 8 6.95 -40.49 -21.90
C GLY A 8 6.64 -39.91 -20.53
N ILE A 9 7.65 -39.30 -19.89
CA ILE A 9 7.45 -38.44 -18.73
C ILE A 9 6.71 -37.21 -19.26
N ILE A 10 5.42 -37.12 -18.99
CA ILE A 10 4.65 -35.88 -19.14
C ILE A 10 5.13 -35.00 -17.99
N THR A 11 6.06 -34.09 -18.30
CA THR A 11 6.40 -32.99 -17.41
C THR A 11 5.17 -32.10 -17.33
N LEU A 12 4.39 -32.27 -16.26
CA LEU A 12 3.33 -31.35 -15.90
C LEU A 12 4.03 -30.03 -15.53
N ALA A 13 4.05 -29.08 -16.46
CA ALA A 13 4.38 -27.71 -16.13
C ALA A 13 3.32 -27.24 -15.13
N LEU A 14 3.71 -27.09 -13.86
CA LEU A 14 2.95 -26.28 -12.93
C LEU A 14 2.84 -24.90 -13.58
N ALA A 15 1.65 -24.52 -14.02
CA ALA A 15 1.37 -23.12 -14.27
C ALA A 15 1.67 -22.39 -12.95
N ALA A 16 2.50 -21.35 -13.01
CA ALA A 16 2.59 -20.39 -11.92
C ALA A 16 1.16 -19.97 -11.55
N PRO A 17 0.84 -19.82 -10.25
CA PRO A 17 -0.49 -19.37 -9.85
C PRO A 17 -0.77 -18.08 -10.63
N THR A 18 -1.82 -18.11 -11.45
CA THR A 18 -2.34 -16.91 -12.09
C THR A 18 -2.79 -16.03 -10.94
N VAL A 19 -1.95 -15.05 -10.60
CA VAL A 19 -2.28 -14.10 -9.57
C VAL A 19 -3.58 -13.43 -10.00
N ALA A 20 -4.61 -13.57 -9.17
CA ALA A 20 -5.85 -12.85 -9.36
C ALA A 20 -5.52 -11.36 -9.17
N THR A 21 -5.33 -10.63 -10.26
CA THR A 21 -5.29 -9.18 -10.24
C THR A 21 -6.60 -8.69 -9.64
N ALA A 22 -6.57 -8.01 -8.50
CA ALA A 22 -7.70 -7.23 -8.03
C ALA A 22 -7.95 -6.16 -9.09
N GLN A 23 -8.92 -6.34 -10.00
CA GLN A 23 -8.95 -5.50 -11.20
C GLN A 23 -9.55 -4.12 -10.89
N ILE A 24 -8.73 -3.07 -11.04
CA ILE A 24 -9.22 -1.73 -11.36
C ILE A 24 -9.84 -1.78 -12.75
N ILE A 25 -11.08 -1.32 -12.86
CA ILE A 25 -11.79 -1.22 -14.13
C ILE A 25 -11.41 0.13 -14.76
N ASN A 26 -10.92 0.10 -16.00
CA ASN A 26 -10.53 1.29 -16.78
C ASN A 26 -9.35 2.10 -16.20
N GLY A 27 -8.31 1.41 -15.70
CA GLY A 27 -7.08 2.04 -15.17
C GLY A 27 -6.20 2.76 -16.21
N ASP A 28 -6.48 2.56 -17.50
CA ASP A 28 -5.83 3.22 -18.66
C ASP A 28 -6.68 4.39 -19.20
N PHE A 29 -7.84 4.68 -18.59
CA PHE A 29 -8.75 5.78 -18.93
C PHE A 29 -9.19 5.90 -20.43
N THR A 30 -8.88 4.92 -21.29
CA THR A 30 -8.97 5.00 -22.76
C THR A 30 -10.37 4.88 -23.39
N ASP A 31 -11.43 4.61 -22.62
CA ASP A 31 -12.80 4.52 -23.16
C ASP A 31 -13.69 5.75 -22.87
N THR A 32 -14.39 6.21 -23.91
CA THR A 32 -15.29 7.38 -23.87
C THR A 32 -16.67 7.08 -23.29
N THR A 33 -16.91 5.90 -22.74
CA THR A 33 -18.25 5.47 -22.28
C THR A 33 -18.50 5.68 -20.79
N GLY A 34 -17.46 5.76 -19.93
CA GLY A 34 -17.59 6.04 -18.48
C GLY A 34 -18.40 4.97 -17.72
N ALA A 35 -18.02 4.41 -16.58
CA ALA A 35 -16.98 4.66 -15.58
C ALA A 35 -16.63 3.29 -14.92
N PRO A 36 -15.71 3.26 -13.93
CA PRO A 36 -16.22 3.25 -12.55
C PRO A 36 -15.36 4.06 -11.55
N TRP A 37 -14.54 4.98 -12.07
CA TRP A 37 -13.99 6.04 -11.23
C TRP A 37 -15.10 7.03 -10.87
N THR A 38 -15.32 7.23 -9.57
CA THR A 38 -16.25 8.21 -9.02
C THR A 38 -15.46 9.44 -8.66
N PHE A 39 -15.83 10.60 -9.22
CA PHE A 39 -15.26 11.86 -8.79
C PHE A 39 -15.89 12.29 -7.46
N MET A 40 -15.04 12.53 -6.48
CA MET A 40 -15.38 13.07 -5.18
C MET A 40 -14.72 14.44 -5.08
N SER A 41 -15.56 15.46 -5.04
CA SER A 41 -15.13 16.84 -4.86
C SER A 41 -15.53 17.29 -3.46
N GLU A 42 -14.54 17.72 -2.69
CA GLU A 42 -14.77 18.39 -1.42
C GLU A 42 -14.77 19.92 -1.58
N SER A 43 -14.53 20.44 -2.80
CA SER A 43 -14.61 21.86 -3.17
C SER A 43 -15.94 22.21 -3.84
N LEU A 44 -16.18 23.50 -4.07
CA LEU A 44 -17.35 23.97 -4.82
C LEU A 44 -17.17 23.91 -6.35
N ASP A 45 -15.93 23.78 -6.83
CA ASP A 45 -15.54 23.95 -8.24
C ASP A 45 -14.45 23.01 -8.75
N GLY A 46 -13.99 22.06 -7.94
CA GLY A 46 -13.15 20.95 -8.36
C GLY A 46 -13.79 20.19 -9.52
N SER A 47 -12.94 19.68 -10.42
CA SER A 47 -13.42 19.02 -11.63
C SER A 47 -12.53 17.87 -12.04
N VAL A 48 -13.08 16.96 -12.83
CA VAL A 48 -12.32 15.91 -13.48
C VAL A 48 -12.62 15.88 -14.97
N ASN A 49 -11.58 15.65 -15.76
CA ASN A 49 -11.70 15.26 -17.16
C ASN A 49 -10.98 13.93 -17.38
N TYR A 50 -11.74 12.89 -17.70
CA TYR A 50 -11.18 11.63 -18.17
C TYR A 50 -10.89 11.77 -19.67
N SER A 51 -9.65 12.07 -19.99
CA SER A 51 -9.17 11.94 -21.36
C SER A 51 -8.97 10.46 -21.65
N ALA A 52 -9.05 10.06 -22.91
CA ALA A 52 -8.83 8.68 -23.33
C ALA A 52 -7.37 8.17 -23.12
N MET A 53 -6.56 8.78 -22.26
CA MET A 53 -5.19 8.38 -21.91
C MET A 53 -4.82 8.77 -20.48
N GLU A 54 -5.58 9.62 -19.79
CA GLU A 54 -5.27 10.04 -18.43
C GLU A 54 -6.51 10.64 -17.78
N ALA A 55 -6.62 10.54 -16.47
CA ALA A 55 -7.54 11.36 -15.69
C ALA A 55 -6.85 12.66 -15.29
N VAL A 56 -7.49 13.79 -15.59
CA VAL A 56 -7.05 15.12 -15.19
C VAL A 56 -7.96 15.60 -14.07
N VAL A 57 -7.43 15.74 -12.87
CA VAL A 57 -8.13 16.23 -11.69
C VAL A 57 -7.68 17.66 -11.41
N THR A 58 -8.63 18.58 -11.34
CA THR A 58 -8.38 19.96 -10.90
C THR A 58 -8.88 20.11 -9.47
N GLY A 59 -8.03 20.65 -8.60
CA GLY A 59 -8.45 21.12 -7.29
C GLY A 59 -9.48 22.25 -7.40
N GLY A 60 -10.02 22.65 -6.25
CA GLY A 60 -10.87 23.83 -6.14
C GLY A 60 -10.11 25.15 -6.30
N ASP A 61 -10.81 26.20 -6.72
CA ASP A 61 -10.29 27.57 -6.95
C ASP A 61 -11.17 28.62 -6.21
N ASP A 62 -11.91 28.21 -5.19
CA ASP A 62 -12.98 29.06 -4.65
C ASP A 62 -12.52 30.11 -3.62
N GLY A 63 -11.33 29.97 -3.03
CA GLY A 63 -10.78 30.92 -2.06
C GLY A 63 -11.63 31.08 -0.78
N VAL A 64 -12.51 30.11 -0.47
CA VAL A 64 -13.49 30.20 0.63
C VAL A 64 -13.45 29.01 1.61
N SER A 65 -13.01 27.80 1.21
CA SER A 65 -13.02 26.61 2.08
C SER A 65 -11.64 26.03 2.40
N SER A 66 -11.26 25.98 3.69
CA SER A 66 -9.93 25.49 4.12
C SER A 66 -9.72 24.00 3.92
N ASP A 67 -8.56 23.63 3.37
CA ASP A 67 -8.04 22.27 3.10
C ASP A 67 -9.01 21.36 2.33
N VAL A 68 -8.85 21.29 1.01
CA VAL A 68 -9.81 20.58 0.15
C VAL A 68 -9.16 19.49 -0.68
N TYR A 69 -9.77 18.30 -0.66
CA TYR A 69 -9.36 17.16 -1.48
C TYR A 69 -10.34 16.95 -2.62
N ASP A 70 -9.85 17.03 -3.84
CA ASP A 70 -10.58 16.66 -5.04
C ASP A 70 -9.94 15.42 -5.65
N SER A 71 -10.71 14.33 -5.80
CA SER A 71 -10.16 13.03 -6.18
C SER A 71 -11.07 12.20 -7.06
N ILE A 72 -10.46 11.38 -7.90
CA ILE A 72 -11.12 10.22 -8.48
C ILE A 72 -10.94 9.04 -7.55
N GLN A 73 -11.99 8.25 -7.39
CA GLN A 73 -12.00 7.11 -6.48
C GLN A 73 -12.52 5.86 -7.17
N GLN A 74 -11.91 4.72 -6.85
CA GLN A 74 -12.41 3.43 -7.29
C GLN A 74 -12.18 2.37 -6.22
N SER A 75 -13.23 1.60 -5.94
CA SER A 75 -13.16 0.50 -5.01
C SER A 75 -12.76 -0.80 -5.70
N PHE A 76 -11.99 -1.63 -5.00
CA PHE A 76 -11.56 -2.95 -5.43
C PHE A 76 -11.53 -3.91 -4.23
N ILE A 77 -11.57 -5.20 -4.53
CA ILE A 77 -11.50 -6.25 -3.50
C ILE A 77 -10.13 -6.89 -3.56
N ALA A 78 -9.36 -6.80 -2.48
CA ALA A 78 -8.14 -7.61 -2.34
C ALA A 78 -8.52 -9.00 -1.80
N PRO A 79 -8.15 -10.09 -2.50
CA PRO A 79 -8.38 -11.43 -2.01
C PRO A 79 -7.60 -11.69 -0.71
N ALA A 80 -8.11 -12.62 0.11
CA ALA A 80 -7.35 -13.11 1.26
C ALA A 80 -5.96 -13.60 0.83
N SER A 81 -4.97 -13.39 1.70
CA SER A 81 -3.60 -13.90 1.52
C SER A 81 -2.88 -13.38 0.26
N THR A 82 -3.19 -12.17 -0.19
CA THR A 82 -2.63 -11.59 -1.43
C THR A 82 -2.00 -10.23 -1.12
N MET A 83 -0.74 -10.05 -1.51
CA MET A 83 -0.12 -8.73 -1.54
C MET A 83 -0.71 -7.95 -2.69
N VAL A 84 -0.97 -6.66 -2.54
CA VAL A 84 -1.41 -5.82 -3.65
C VAL A 84 -0.38 -4.73 -3.88
N THR A 85 0.18 -4.71 -5.09
CA THR A 85 0.98 -3.60 -5.59
C THR A 85 0.08 -2.68 -6.40
N ILE A 86 0.07 -1.40 -6.05
CA ILE A 86 -0.52 -0.35 -6.88
C ILE A 86 0.58 0.36 -7.66
N GLU A 87 0.40 0.46 -8.97
CA GLU A 87 1.27 1.21 -9.86
C GLU A 87 0.47 2.25 -10.64
N PHE A 88 1.04 3.44 -10.83
CA PHE A 88 0.50 4.48 -11.71
C PHE A 88 1.56 5.54 -12.04
N ASP A 89 1.36 6.21 -13.17
CA ASP A 89 2.10 7.42 -13.54
C ASP A 89 1.31 8.66 -13.12
N TRP A 90 2.03 9.72 -12.74
CA TRP A 90 1.41 10.98 -12.35
C TRP A 90 2.17 12.19 -12.88
N SER A 91 1.42 13.27 -13.10
CA SER A 91 1.98 14.60 -13.34
C SER A 91 1.24 15.65 -12.54
N TYR A 92 1.92 16.75 -12.24
CA TYR A 92 1.41 17.81 -11.40
C TYR A 92 1.85 19.18 -11.92
N PHE A 93 0.89 20.10 -11.95
CA PHE A 93 1.09 21.48 -12.32
C PHE A 93 0.24 22.40 -11.45
N SER A 94 0.87 23.38 -10.82
CA SER A 94 0.22 24.55 -10.23
C SER A 94 0.97 25.82 -10.62
N LEU A 95 0.27 26.95 -10.59
CA LEU A 95 0.85 28.29 -10.70
C LEU A 95 1.21 28.89 -9.34
N ASP A 96 0.78 28.25 -8.26
CA ASP A 96 1.02 28.69 -6.90
C ASP A 96 2.45 28.38 -6.43
N THR A 97 2.83 29.08 -5.37
CA THR A 97 4.08 28.77 -4.69
C THR A 97 3.98 27.39 -4.00
N PRO A 98 5.11 26.68 -3.82
CA PRO A 98 5.07 25.36 -3.21
C PRO A 98 4.44 25.37 -1.81
N GLY A 99 3.62 24.34 -1.54
CA GLY A 99 2.96 24.11 -0.26
C GLY A 99 1.49 24.53 -0.21
N TYR A 100 0.95 25.17 -1.24
CA TYR A 100 -0.48 25.49 -1.33
C TYR A 100 -1.26 24.41 -2.06
N ASP A 101 -0.71 23.90 -3.15
CA ASP A 101 -1.32 22.82 -3.90
C ASP A 101 -0.39 21.62 -3.94
N ALA A 102 -0.96 20.42 -3.95
CA ALA A 102 -0.20 19.20 -4.19
C ALA A 102 -1.00 18.13 -4.92
N ALA A 103 -0.32 17.34 -5.74
CA ALA A 103 -0.85 16.04 -6.16
C ALA A 103 -0.79 15.07 -4.98
N PHE A 104 -1.85 14.29 -4.78
CA PHE A 104 -1.89 13.31 -3.72
C PHE A 104 -2.53 12.00 -4.17
N TRP A 105 -2.28 10.96 -3.40
CA TRP A 105 -3.00 9.70 -3.51
C TRP A 105 -3.13 9.01 -2.15
N ASP A 106 -4.08 8.07 -2.06
CA ASP A 106 -4.30 7.27 -0.87
C ASP A 106 -4.98 5.93 -1.21
N VAL A 107 -4.89 4.96 -0.30
CA VAL A 107 -5.68 3.72 -0.32
C VAL A 107 -6.40 3.62 1.01
N ILE A 108 -7.73 3.59 0.96
CA ILE A 108 -8.59 3.56 2.13
C ILE A 108 -9.21 2.19 2.29
N ASP A 109 -9.11 1.62 3.48
CA ASP A 109 -9.93 0.48 3.86
C ASP A 109 -11.38 0.93 4.08
N ASN A 110 -12.32 0.37 3.31
CA ASN A 110 -13.73 0.74 3.39
C ASN A 110 -14.38 0.27 4.70
N ALA A 111 -13.77 -0.67 5.43
CA ALA A 111 -14.28 -1.13 6.72
C ALA A 111 -13.94 -0.15 7.86
N THR A 112 -12.70 0.33 7.92
CA THR A 112 -12.23 1.26 8.97
C THR A 112 -12.39 2.73 8.58
N GLY A 113 -12.40 3.04 7.28
CA GLY A 113 -12.33 4.39 6.75
C GLY A 113 -10.96 5.05 6.90
N LEU A 114 -9.93 4.27 7.25
CA LEU A 114 -8.56 4.74 7.45
C LEU A 114 -7.68 4.39 6.24
N SER A 115 -6.60 5.16 6.09
CA SER A 115 -5.56 4.85 5.10
C SER A 115 -4.79 3.60 5.51
N VAL A 116 -4.53 2.73 4.54
CA VAL A 116 -3.66 1.56 4.71
C VAL A 116 -2.21 1.84 4.33
N ILE A 117 -1.90 3.06 3.88
CA ILE A 117 -0.53 3.45 3.52
C ILE A 117 0.05 4.52 4.46
N GLY A 118 -0.53 4.66 5.65
CA GLY A 118 -0.07 5.63 6.66
C GLY A 118 -0.58 7.06 6.47
N GLY A 119 -1.53 7.28 5.55
CA GLY A 119 -2.16 8.57 5.25
C GLY A 119 -2.11 8.96 3.78
N PRO A 120 -2.72 10.10 3.40
CA PRO A 120 -2.59 10.62 2.06
C PRO A 120 -1.12 10.97 1.78
N VAL A 121 -0.60 10.43 0.68
CA VAL A 121 0.78 10.67 0.25
C VAL A 121 0.78 11.82 -0.74
N PHE A 122 1.42 12.92 -0.37
CA PHE A 122 1.67 14.05 -1.27
C PHE A 122 2.83 13.72 -2.20
N LEU A 123 2.55 13.69 -3.51
CA LEU A 123 3.48 13.31 -4.57
C LEU A 123 4.40 14.48 -4.96
N ALA A 124 3.82 15.67 -5.07
CA ALA A 124 4.57 16.91 -5.28
C ALA A 124 3.74 18.12 -4.86
N ASP A 125 4.42 19.07 -4.23
CA ASP A 125 3.95 20.43 -3.97
C ASP A 125 4.67 21.47 -4.85
N THR A 126 5.62 21.04 -5.68
CA THR A 126 6.38 21.89 -6.61
C THR A 126 5.95 21.63 -8.04
N SER A 127 5.93 22.69 -8.85
CA SER A 127 5.44 22.65 -10.23
C SER A 127 6.49 23.15 -11.23
N PRO A 128 6.62 22.51 -12.41
CA PRO A 128 5.98 21.25 -12.80
C PRO A 128 6.69 20.04 -12.16
N ALA A 129 5.94 18.97 -11.87
CA ALA A 129 6.47 17.70 -11.39
C ALA A 129 5.79 16.50 -12.06
N SER A 130 6.49 15.37 -12.11
CA SER A 130 5.95 14.11 -12.63
C SER A 130 6.74 12.93 -12.09
N GLY A 131 6.12 11.76 -12.01
CA GLY A 131 6.76 10.54 -11.58
C GLY A 131 5.90 9.30 -11.80
N ALA A 132 6.37 8.19 -11.24
CA ALA A 132 5.64 6.94 -11.17
C ALA A 132 5.61 6.47 -9.71
N VAL A 133 4.53 5.82 -9.31
CA VAL A 133 4.36 5.19 -8.00
C VAL A 133 4.30 3.69 -8.21
N SER A 134 4.93 2.96 -7.29
CA SER A 134 4.81 1.51 -7.10
C SER A 134 4.83 1.28 -5.60
N GLN A 135 3.68 0.94 -5.02
CA GLN A 135 3.54 0.74 -3.59
C GLN A 135 2.87 -0.59 -3.31
N ASP A 136 3.49 -1.38 -2.44
CA ASP A 136 2.92 -2.60 -1.93
C ASP A 136 2.14 -2.31 -0.65
N PHE A 137 1.03 -3.03 -0.45
CA PHE A 137 0.37 -3.14 0.83
C PHE A 137 -0.17 -4.56 1.00
N SER A 138 -0.25 -5.02 2.24
CA SER A 138 -0.72 -6.34 2.63
C SER A 138 -2.18 -6.28 3.11
N GLY A 139 -2.78 -7.43 3.42
CA GLY A 139 -4.14 -7.53 3.94
C GLY A 139 -5.24 -7.87 2.92
N SER A 140 -6.47 -7.98 3.41
CA SER A 140 -7.62 -8.43 2.60
C SER A 140 -8.89 -7.68 2.95
N GLY A 141 -9.74 -7.43 1.96
CA GLY A 141 -10.93 -6.61 2.18
C GLY A 141 -11.38 -5.84 0.96
N ASP A 142 -12.21 -4.83 1.23
CA ASP A 142 -12.74 -3.88 0.25
C ASP A 142 -12.02 -2.55 0.47
N PHE A 143 -11.29 -2.11 -0.53
CA PHE A 143 -10.43 -0.93 -0.47
C PHE A 143 -10.84 0.07 -1.54
N THR A 144 -10.56 1.34 -1.31
CA THR A 144 -10.78 2.42 -2.27
C THR A 144 -9.48 3.17 -2.53
N VAL A 145 -9.02 3.16 -3.79
CA VAL A 145 -7.93 4.04 -4.24
C VAL A 145 -8.48 5.45 -4.42
N ARG A 146 -7.75 6.45 -3.96
CA ARG A 146 -8.01 7.87 -4.21
C ARG A 146 -6.80 8.48 -4.93
N LEU A 147 -7.03 9.12 -6.06
CA LEU A 147 -6.01 9.86 -6.81
C LEU A 147 -6.53 11.28 -7.03
N GLY A 148 -5.77 12.33 -6.69
CA GLY A 148 -6.34 13.67 -6.73
C GLY A 148 -5.37 14.83 -6.54
N SER A 149 -5.97 16.00 -6.41
CA SER A 149 -5.31 17.25 -6.03
C SER A 149 -5.79 17.66 -4.64
N TRP A 150 -4.84 18.07 -3.81
CA TRP A 150 -5.07 18.76 -2.56
C TRP A 150 -4.76 20.25 -2.76
N SER A 151 -5.58 21.11 -2.16
CA SER A 151 -5.40 22.56 -2.19
C SER A 151 -5.65 23.16 -0.80
N ASP A 152 -4.76 24.06 -0.40
CA ASP A 152 -4.85 24.98 0.73
C ASP A 152 -5.31 26.34 0.20
N ASP A 153 -6.55 26.68 0.52
CA ASP A 153 -7.48 27.57 -0.19
C ASP A 153 -7.21 29.07 -0.09
N ALA A 154 -6.00 29.48 0.27
CA ALA A 154 -5.71 30.89 0.50
C ALA A 154 -5.28 31.66 -0.76
N ILE A 155 -5.19 31.01 -1.94
CA ILE A 155 -4.66 31.57 -3.18
C ILE A 155 -5.53 31.16 -4.40
N PHE A 156 -5.46 31.96 -5.47
CA PHE A 156 -6.18 31.78 -6.73
C PHE A 156 -5.32 30.97 -7.70
N ASP A 157 -5.94 30.08 -8.47
CA ASP A 157 -5.38 29.07 -9.40
C ASP A 157 -5.37 27.65 -8.78
N PRO A 158 -6.06 26.66 -9.37
CA PRO A 158 -6.10 25.31 -8.81
C PRO A 158 -4.88 24.47 -9.20
N GLY A 159 -4.44 23.62 -8.27
CA GLY A 159 -3.53 22.52 -8.58
C GLY A 159 -4.16 21.50 -9.54
N VAL A 160 -3.45 21.18 -10.63
CA VAL A 160 -3.86 20.19 -11.64
C VAL A 160 -2.98 18.96 -11.53
N SER A 161 -3.61 17.82 -11.26
CA SER A 161 -2.95 16.51 -11.18
C SER A 161 -3.45 15.61 -12.30
N THR A 162 -2.55 14.90 -12.98
CA THR A 162 -2.93 13.88 -13.96
C THR A 162 -2.43 12.51 -13.56
N PHE A 163 -3.20 11.48 -13.90
CA PHE A 163 -2.91 10.08 -13.58
C PHE A 163 -3.14 9.18 -14.80
N ASP A 164 -2.20 8.29 -15.06
CA ASP A 164 -2.21 7.33 -16.18
C ASP A 164 -1.64 5.97 -15.72
N ASN A 165 -1.86 4.90 -16.50
CA ASN A 165 -1.33 3.55 -16.29
C ASN A 165 -1.65 2.98 -14.91
N VAL A 166 -2.83 3.28 -14.37
CA VAL A 166 -3.23 2.83 -13.04
C VAL A 166 -3.54 1.35 -13.05
N VAL A 167 -2.74 0.54 -12.36
CA VAL A 167 -2.91 -0.91 -12.28
C VAL A 167 -2.76 -1.42 -10.86
N LEU A 168 -3.47 -2.51 -10.57
CA LEU A 168 -3.26 -3.31 -9.35
C LEU A 168 -2.73 -4.67 -9.75
N ILE A 169 -1.60 -5.02 -9.17
CA ILE A 169 -0.92 -6.30 -9.37
C ILE A 169 -1.05 -7.06 -8.07
N GLY A 170 -1.62 -8.26 -8.12
CA GLY A 170 -1.54 -9.13 -6.95
C GLY A 170 -0.17 -9.81 -6.88
N GLY A 171 0.27 -10.11 -5.68
CA GLY A 171 1.42 -10.95 -5.37
C GLY A 171 1.05 -12.03 -4.36
N ALA A 172 1.93 -13.02 -4.20
CA ALA A 172 1.82 -13.95 -3.09
C ALA A 172 2.36 -13.28 -1.82
N LEU A 173 1.67 -13.41 -0.69
CA LEU A 173 2.22 -13.02 0.60
C LEU A 173 3.24 -14.05 1.08
N THR A 174 4.21 -13.56 1.84
CA THR A 174 5.05 -14.39 2.68
C THR A 174 4.41 -14.47 4.06
N SER A 175 4.03 -15.68 4.48
CA SER A 175 3.57 -15.87 5.85
C SER A 175 4.71 -15.65 6.84
N PHE A 176 4.40 -15.12 8.02
CA PHE A 176 5.39 -14.80 9.04
C PHE A 176 4.87 -15.07 10.45
N VAL A 177 5.76 -14.91 11.43
CA VAL A 177 5.43 -14.90 12.86
C VAL A 177 5.68 -13.49 13.40
N ARG A 178 4.63 -12.78 13.81
CA ARG A 178 4.73 -11.46 14.42
C ARG A 178 5.51 -11.56 15.73
N GLY A 179 6.56 -10.74 15.85
CA GLY A 179 7.49 -10.77 16.97
C GLY A 179 8.71 -11.68 16.80
N ASP A 180 8.83 -12.46 15.72
CA ASP A 180 10.05 -13.20 15.32
C ASP A 180 10.88 -12.33 14.35
N LEU A 181 11.65 -11.42 14.93
CA LEU A 181 12.41 -10.42 14.18
C LEU A 181 13.70 -11.00 13.60
N ASN A 182 14.23 -12.05 14.23
CA ASN A 182 15.49 -12.66 13.83
C ASN A 182 15.31 -13.86 12.86
N ASP A 183 14.06 -14.23 12.57
CA ASP A 183 13.65 -15.34 11.69
C ASP A 183 14.22 -16.70 12.15
N ASP A 184 14.09 -17.00 13.45
CA ASP A 184 14.49 -18.28 14.05
C ASP A 184 13.31 -19.20 14.44
N GLY A 185 12.08 -18.74 14.23
CA GLY A 185 10.84 -19.45 14.46
C GLY A 185 10.34 -19.38 15.90
N SER A 186 11.00 -18.61 16.77
CA SER A 186 10.64 -18.43 18.17
C SER A 186 10.50 -16.96 18.51
N ILE A 187 9.47 -16.60 19.30
CA ILE A 187 9.32 -15.25 19.83
C ILE A 187 9.97 -15.22 21.22
N ASP A 188 11.16 -14.63 21.32
CA ASP A 188 11.88 -14.50 22.58
C ASP A 188 12.69 -13.19 22.74
N ILE A 189 13.60 -13.17 23.73
CA ILE A 189 14.38 -11.96 24.03
C ILE A 189 15.42 -11.64 22.94
N SER A 190 15.83 -12.63 22.16
CA SER A 190 16.80 -12.46 21.08
C SER A 190 16.22 -11.59 19.95
N ASP A 191 14.92 -11.65 19.70
CA ASP A 191 14.19 -10.76 18.79
C ASP A 191 14.27 -9.30 19.22
N ALA A 192 14.04 -9.04 20.52
CA ALA A 192 14.16 -7.70 21.06
C ALA A 192 15.61 -7.16 20.93
N VAL A 193 16.61 -8.02 21.12
CA VAL A 193 18.02 -7.63 20.93
C VAL A 193 18.33 -7.35 19.46
N PHE A 194 17.84 -8.20 18.55
CA PHE A 194 17.98 -8.01 17.11
C PHE A 194 17.34 -6.70 16.67
N GLY A 195 16.09 -6.44 17.08
CA GLY A 195 15.36 -5.24 16.71
C GLY A 195 15.98 -3.94 17.23
N LEU A 196 16.44 -3.89 18.48
CA LEU A 196 17.18 -2.73 18.97
C LEU A 196 18.49 -2.52 18.21
N GLY A 197 19.15 -3.61 17.79
CA GLY A 197 20.30 -3.57 16.92
C GLY A 197 19.97 -2.94 15.57
N ALA A 198 18.86 -3.33 14.96
CA ALA A 198 18.37 -2.78 13.69
C ALA A 198 18.05 -1.27 13.80
N LEU A 199 17.39 -0.84 14.87
CA LEU A 199 16.96 0.55 15.05
C LEU A 199 18.11 1.51 15.39
N PHE A 200 19.06 1.09 16.22
CA PHE A 200 20.04 2.02 16.83
C PHE A 200 21.48 1.82 16.40
N ILE A 201 21.83 0.70 15.77
CA ILE A 201 23.22 0.42 15.36
C ILE A 201 23.32 0.56 13.83
N PRO A 202 24.04 1.58 13.33
CA PRO A 202 24.22 1.77 11.90
C PRO A 202 24.88 0.55 11.24
N GLY A 203 24.26 0.05 10.17
CA GLY A 203 24.78 -1.09 9.39
C GLY A 203 24.48 -2.47 10.00
N SER A 204 23.66 -2.54 11.06
CA SER A 204 23.08 -3.81 11.50
C SER A 204 22.18 -4.43 10.42
N PRO A 205 22.04 -5.76 10.41
CA PRO A 205 21.01 -6.42 9.63
C PRO A 205 19.62 -5.90 10.02
N LEU A 206 18.78 -5.67 9.03
CA LEU A 206 17.35 -5.45 9.22
C LEU A 206 16.63 -6.80 9.05
N SER A 207 15.46 -6.94 9.67
CA SER A 207 14.57 -8.05 9.34
C SER A 207 14.22 -7.98 7.86
N THR A 208 14.14 -9.13 7.20
CA THR A 208 13.60 -9.24 5.83
C THR A 208 12.07 -9.25 5.81
N CYS A 209 11.45 -9.16 6.98
CA CYS A 209 10.02 -9.10 7.17
C CYS A 209 9.67 -7.92 8.08
N ALA A 210 9.17 -6.83 7.49
CA ALA A 210 8.81 -5.64 8.25
C ALA A 210 7.57 -5.92 9.14
N ASP A 211 6.60 -6.69 8.63
CA ASP A 211 5.40 -7.09 9.37
C ASP A 211 5.73 -7.91 10.62
N ALA A 212 6.77 -8.76 10.56
CA ALA A 212 7.23 -9.49 11.74
C ALA A 212 7.84 -8.55 12.80
N SER A 213 8.36 -7.40 12.38
CA SER A 213 9.03 -6.43 13.24
C SER A 213 8.06 -5.45 13.90
N ASP A 214 6.97 -5.11 13.22
CA ASP A 214 5.82 -4.40 13.79
C ASP A 214 5.08 -5.34 14.76
N THR A 215 5.50 -5.31 16.02
CA THR A 215 5.02 -6.25 17.03
C THR A 215 3.74 -5.76 17.69
N ASN A 216 3.47 -4.46 17.63
CA ASN A 216 2.26 -3.87 18.21
C ASN A 216 1.13 -3.69 17.18
N ASP A 217 1.39 -3.98 15.90
CA ASP A 217 0.48 -3.90 14.76
C ASP A 217 -0.07 -2.48 14.56
N ASP A 218 0.84 -1.50 14.58
CA ASP A 218 0.53 -0.07 14.41
C ASP A 218 0.98 0.53 13.08
N SER A 219 1.34 -0.32 12.11
CA SER A 219 1.79 0.01 10.75
C SER A 219 3.14 0.72 10.69
N SER A 220 3.93 0.65 11.75
CA SER A 220 5.25 1.26 11.85
C SER A 220 6.21 0.34 12.62
N TYR A 221 7.49 0.38 12.25
CA TYR A 221 8.55 -0.28 13.00
C TYR A 221 9.40 0.73 13.76
N ASP A 222 9.24 0.78 15.08
CA ASP A 222 9.97 1.67 15.97
C ASP A 222 10.29 1.06 17.35
N VAL A 223 10.70 1.91 18.30
CA VAL A 223 11.10 1.46 19.65
C VAL A 223 9.91 0.93 20.46
N SER A 224 8.69 1.37 20.14
CA SER A 224 7.47 0.95 20.81
C SER A 224 7.16 -0.52 20.56
N ASP A 225 7.50 -1.05 19.38
CA ASP A 225 7.41 -2.49 19.06
C ASP A 225 8.24 -3.33 20.02
N ILE A 226 9.48 -2.92 20.25
CA ILE A 226 10.37 -3.65 21.14
C ILE A 226 9.89 -3.57 22.58
N VAL A 227 9.39 -2.41 23.00
CA VAL A 227 8.81 -2.24 24.33
C VAL A 227 7.56 -3.13 24.49
N PHE A 228 6.73 -3.20 23.45
CA PHE A 228 5.54 -4.04 23.41
C PHE A 228 5.90 -5.53 23.47
N LEU A 229 6.86 -5.98 22.66
CA LEU A 229 7.38 -7.35 22.68
C LEU A 229 7.88 -7.76 24.07
N LEU A 230 8.72 -6.93 24.68
CA LEU A 230 9.25 -7.18 26.02
C LEU A 230 8.14 -7.20 27.09
N ALA A 231 7.13 -6.35 26.95
CA ALA A 231 5.96 -6.39 27.83
C ALA A 231 5.19 -7.70 27.68
N ALA A 232 4.92 -8.14 26.44
CA ALA A 232 4.24 -9.40 26.17
C ALA A 232 5.01 -10.62 26.71
N LEU A 233 6.35 -10.61 26.65
CA LEU A 233 7.19 -11.69 27.14
C LEU A 233 7.30 -11.75 28.68
N PHE A 234 7.41 -10.61 29.35
CA PHE A 234 7.83 -10.56 30.76
C PHE A 234 6.80 -9.98 31.74
N VAL A 235 5.78 -9.26 31.27
CA VAL A 235 4.79 -8.61 32.15
C VAL A 235 3.53 -9.48 32.23
N PRO A 236 3.23 -10.07 33.40
CA PRO A 236 2.02 -10.87 33.55
C PRO A 236 0.76 -10.02 33.30
N GLY A 237 -0.08 -10.47 32.36
CA GLY A 237 -1.33 -9.78 32.01
C GLY A 237 -1.17 -8.59 31.06
N ALA A 238 0.00 -8.41 30.44
CA ALA A 238 0.14 -7.51 29.30
C ALA A 238 -0.74 -7.96 28.12
N THR A 239 -1.02 -7.02 27.22
CA THR A 239 -1.69 -7.32 25.95
C THR A 239 -0.86 -8.36 25.18
N PRO A 240 -1.47 -9.44 24.69
CA PRO A 240 -0.76 -10.42 23.86
C PRO A 240 -0.33 -9.79 22.54
N ILE A 241 0.69 -10.37 21.91
CA ILE A 241 1.10 -10.00 20.55
C ILE A 241 -0.08 -10.23 19.60
N PRO A 242 -0.43 -9.24 18.76
CA PRO A 242 -1.42 -9.40 17.69
C PRO A 242 -1.05 -10.58 16.78
N GLU A 243 -2.04 -11.16 16.12
CA GLU A 243 -1.78 -12.21 15.13
C GLU A 243 -0.99 -11.62 13.94
N PRO A 244 -0.17 -12.42 13.23
CA PRO A 244 0.02 -13.87 13.39
C PRO A 244 1.09 -14.26 14.43
N VAL A 245 0.74 -14.90 15.56
CA VAL A 245 1.73 -15.43 16.54
C VAL A 245 2.23 -16.85 16.20
N SER A 246 1.83 -17.33 15.04
CA SER A 246 2.28 -18.56 14.39
C SER A 246 2.17 -18.34 12.89
N CYS A 247 2.95 -19.07 12.08
CA CYS A 247 3.00 -18.84 10.63
C CYS A 247 1.63 -18.58 10.00
N GLY A 248 1.44 -17.35 9.57
CA GLY A 248 0.21 -16.84 9.01
C GLY A 248 0.45 -15.54 8.26
N ASP A 249 -0.60 -15.08 7.58
CA ASP A 249 -0.59 -13.82 6.86
C ASP A 249 -1.03 -12.70 7.79
N ASP A 250 -0.69 -11.46 7.43
CA ASP A 250 -1.16 -10.30 8.17
C ASP A 250 -2.70 -10.16 8.07
N PRO A 251 -3.46 -10.22 9.19
CA PRO A 251 -4.88 -9.94 9.17
C PRO A 251 -5.20 -8.45 9.01
N THR A 252 -4.27 -7.54 9.32
CA THR A 252 -4.42 -6.09 9.14
C THR A 252 -3.83 -5.69 7.80
N ALA A 253 -4.37 -4.63 7.23
CA ALA A 253 -3.93 -4.12 5.94
C ALA A 253 -3.08 -2.88 6.19
N ASP A 254 -1.81 -2.92 5.78
CA ASP A 254 -0.90 -1.80 5.86
C ASP A 254 0.16 -1.84 4.74
N ALA A 255 1.01 -0.81 4.69
CA ALA A 255 2.09 -0.70 3.72
C ALA A 255 3.38 -1.44 4.15
N LEU A 256 3.39 -2.06 5.33
CA LEU A 256 4.47 -2.95 5.69
C LEU A 256 4.29 -4.26 4.91
N THR A 257 5.43 -4.86 4.60
CA THR A 257 5.47 -6.10 3.82
C THR A 257 6.49 -7.07 4.39
N CYS A 258 6.26 -8.33 4.04
CA CYS A 258 7.16 -9.42 4.34
C CYS A 258 7.75 -9.99 3.05
N ASP A 259 9.00 -9.61 2.72
CA ASP A 259 9.70 -10.13 1.54
C ASP A 259 10.07 -11.60 1.72
N THR A 260 10.69 -11.92 2.86
CA THR A 260 11.08 -13.29 3.21
C THR A 260 11.02 -13.54 4.70
N HIS A 261 10.52 -14.72 5.08
CA HIS A 261 10.55 -15.24 6.44
C HIS A 261 10.71 -16.77 6.37
N THR A 262 11.94 -17.24 6.54
CA THR A 262 12.35 -18.62 6.24
C THR A 262 11.82 -19.64 7.24
N SER A 263 11.40 -19.18 8.41
CA SER A 263 10.77 -20.00 9.44
C SER A 263 9.34 -20.43 9.08
N CYS A 264 8.74 -19.79 8.07
CA CYS A 264 7.43 -20.16 7.54
C CYS A 264 7.51 -20.78 6.12
N PRO A 265 6.79 -21.89 5.87
CA PRO A 265 6.88 -22.68 4.63
C PRO A 265 6.08 -22.14 3.45
#